data_AF-A0A920E9F6-F1
#
_entry.id   AF-A0A920E9F6-F1
#
_cell.length_a   1.000
_cell.length_b   1.000
_cell.length_c   1.000
_cell.angle_alpha   90.00
_cell.angle_beta   90.00
_cell.angle_gamma   90.00
#
_symmetry.space_group_name_H-M   'P 1'
#
loop_
_entity.id
_entity.type
_entity.pdbx_description
1 polymer ?
#
loop_
_entity_poly.entity_id
_entity_poly.type
_entity_poly.pdbx_seq_one_letter_code
_entity_poly.pdbx_strand_id
1 'polypeptide(L)'
;MIKEYSSRLMELPCLSQAMKEKLATVPIRYTRERPYHRNRIQYGEAGIYWGEEQIKIHRSNFWFFGYPRKSQLIETLIHEVRHRVSPALGHNEMFYQLVNRDTQCALEHW
;
A
#
# COMPACT_ATOMS: atom_id res chain seq x y z
N MET A 1 -10.43 -10.62 0.76
CA MET A 1 -9.60 -10.39 -0.45
C MET A 1 -9.07 -8.96 -0.50
N ILE A 2 -8.00 -8.62 -1.26
CA ILE A 2 -7.42 -7.26 -1.32
C ILE A 2 -8.45 -6.16 -1.61
N LYS A 3 -9.48 -6.48 -2.42
CA LYS A 3 -10.60 -5.59 -2.71
C LYS A 3 -11.42 -5.21 -1.48
N GLU A 4 -11.61 -6.14 -0.54
CA GLU A 4 -12.29 -5.86 0.73
C GLU A 4 -11.47 -4.90 1.59
N TYR A 5 -10.14 -5.07 1.63
CA TYR A 5 -9.25 -4.15 2.33
C TYR A 5 -9.32 -2.74 1.72
N SER A 6 -9.25 -2.65 0.39
CA SER A 6 -9.36 -1.38 -0.32
C SER A 6 -10.72 -0.71 -0.06
N SER A 7 -11.81 -1.47 -0.15
CA SER A 7 -13.17 -0.96 0.09
C SER A 7 -13.33 -0.44 1.51
N ARG A 8 -12.87 -1.21 2.49
CA ARG A 8 -12.93 -0.83 3.90
C ARG A 8 -12.08 0.39 4.21
N LEU A 9 -10.87 0.49 3.64
CA LEU A 9 -10.01 1.67 3.78
C LEU A 9 -10.72 2.94 3.29
N MET A 10 -11.47 2.87 2.17
CA MET A 10 -12.20 4.02 1.64
C MET A 10 -13.30 4.53 2.58
N GLU A 11 -13.87 3.67 3.40
CA GLU A 11 -14.91 4.02 4.38
C GLU A 11 -14.34 4.72 5.62
N LEU A 12 -13.04 4.59 5.87
CA LEU A 12 -12.43 5.15 7.07
C LEU A 12 -12.45 6.69 7.07
N PRO A 13 -12.87 7.33 8.16
CA PRO A 13 -13.01 8.79 8.21
C PRO A 13 -11.66 9.52 8.14
N CYS A 14 -10.57 8.87 8.53
CA CYS A 14 -9.25 9.48 8.62
C CYS A 14 -8.41 9.43 7.34
N LEU A 15 -8.81 8.67 6.34
CA LEU A 15 -8.14 8.75 5.04
C LEU A 15 -8.59 10.02 4.32
N SER A 16 -7.62 10.76 3.79
CA SER A 16 -7.93 11.95 3.00
C SER A 16 -8.71 11.57 1.74
N GLN A 17 -9.53 12.49 1.24
CA GLN A 17 -10.33 12.26 0.04
C GLN A 17 -9.48 11.79 -1.16
N ALA A 18 -8.30 12.39 -1.35
CA ALA A 18 -7.36 11.96 -2.37
C ALA A 18 -6.89 10.50 -2.22
N MET A 19 -6.67 10.01 -1.00
CA MET A 19 -6.32 8.61 -0.75
C MET A 19 -7.48 7.68 -1.13
N LYS A 20 -8.70 8.06 -0.76
CA LYS A 20 -9.92 7.30 -1.08
C LYS A 20 -10.14 7.22 -2.60
N GLU A 21 -9.98 8.33 -3.29
CA GLU A 21 -10.06 8.37 -4.75
C GLU A 21 -9.02 7.48 -5.42
N LYS A 22 -7.78 7.44 -4.92
CA LYS A 22 -6.75 6.54 -5.44
C LYS A 22 -7.03 5.07 -5.13
N LEU A 23 -7.56 4.74 -3.96
CA LEU A 23 -8.02 3.39 -3.63
C LEU A 23 -9.17 2.92 -4.54
N ALA A 24 -10.02 3.84 -5.01
CA ALA A 24 -11.11 3.54 -5.93
C ALA A 24 -10.65 3.39 -7.39
N THR A 25 -9.72 4.24 -7.82
CA THR A 25 -9.37 4.41 -9.24
C THR A 25 -8.13 3.63 -9.67
N VAL A 26 -7.20 3.35 -8.76
CA VAL A 26 -5.96 2.64 -9.09
C VAL A 26 -6.18 1.13 -8.93
N PRO A 27 -6.01 0.32 -9.98
CA PRO A 27 -6.12 -1.13 -9.88
C PRO A 27 -5.13 -1.71 -8.84
N ILE A 28 -5.63 -2.47 -7.88
CA ILE A 28 -4.82 -3.15 -6.85
C ILE A 28 -4.87 -4.65 -7.06
N ARG A 29 -3.71 -5.28 -7.29
CA ARG A 29 -3.61 -6.71 -7.61
C ARG A 29 -2.54 -7.39 -6.79
N TYR A 30 -2.83 -8.61 -6.35
CA TYR A 30 -1.78 -9.50 -5.88
C TYR A 30 -0.95 -10.01 -7.06
N THR A 31 0.36 -10.06 -6.88
CA THR A 31 1.27 -10.69 -7.84
C THR A 31 2.13 -11.75 -7.16
N ARG A 32 2.49 -12.77 -7.94
CA ARG A 32 3.52 -13.78 -7.60
C ARG A 32 4.86 -13.47 -8.26
N GLU A 33 4.91 -12.43 -9.09
CA GLU A 33 6.14 -11.96 -9.71
C GLU A 33 7.14 -11.56 -8.63
N ARG A 34 8.43 -11.68 -8.94
CA ARG A 34 9.46 -11.15 -8.04
C ARG A 34 9.43 -9.63 -8.07
N PRO A 35 9.66 -8.98 -6.92
CA PRO A 35 9.70 -7.53 -6.82
C PRO A 35 10.91 -6.97 -7.56
N TYR A 36 10.78 -6.56 -8.84
CA TYR A 36 11.89 -5.97 -9.60
C TYR A 36 11.77 -4.44 -9.66
N HIS A 37 12.84 -3.73 -9.28
CA HIS A 37 13.01 -2.30 -9.50
C HIS A 37 14.39 -2.03 -10.11
N ARG A 38 14.43 -1.35 -11.26
CA ARG A 38 15.67 -1.03 -12.01
C ARG A 38 16.62 -2.23 -12.13
N ASN A 39 16.10 -3.39 -12.55
CA ASN A 39 16.81 -4.66 -12.70
C ASN A 39 17.32 -5.34 -11.41
N ARG A 40 16.94 -4.85 -10.22
CA ARG A 40 17.27 -5.48 -8.93
C ARG A 40 16.03 -6.08 -8.28
N ILE A 41 16.18 -7.23 -7.63
CA ILE A 41 15.10 -7.83 -6.83
C ILE A 41 15.07 -7.14 -5.46
N GLN A 42 13.96 -6.48 -5.11
CA GLN A 42 13.72 -5.87 -3.80
C GLN A 42 13.02 -6.86 -2.87
N TYR A 43 13.79 -7.74 -2.25
CA TYR A 43 13.27 -8.57 -1.16
C TYR A 43 12.88 -7.69 0.03
N GLY A 44 11.64 -7.84 0.53
CA GLY A 44 11.13 -7.09 1.69
C GLY A 44 10.10 -6.00 1.38
N GLU A 45 9.99 -5.52 0.13
CA GLU A 45 8.98 -4.52 -0.25
C GLU A 45 7.64 -5.18 -0.56
N ALA A 46 6.70 -5.13 0.37
CA ALA A 46 5.40 -5.81 0.27
C ALA A 46 4.47 -5.21 -0.81
N GLY A 47 4.72 -3.97 -1.22
CA GLY A 47 4.05 -3.25 -2.30
C GLY A 47 5.10 -2.67 -3.24
N ILE A 48 4.78 -2.59 -4.54
CA ILE A 48 5.63 -1.90 -5.51
C ILE A 48 4.78 -1.01 -6.41
N TYR A 49 5.27 0.22 -6.55
CA TYR A 49 4.80 1.21 -7.51
C TYR A 49 5.56 1.13 -8.83
N TRP A 50 4.85 0.86 -9.93
CA TRP A 50 5.35 1.08 -11.29
C TRP A 50 4.44 2.06 -12.03
N GLY A 51 5.07 2.91 -12.84
CA GLY A 51 4.49 3.97 -13.65
C GLY A 51 3.04 3.71 -14.07
N GLU A 52 2.17 4.55 -13.50
CA GLU A 52 0.82 4.89 -13.94
C GLU A 52 -0.30 3.86 -13.79
N GLU A 53 -0.15 2.55 -14.01
CA GLU A 53 -1.38 1.75 -14.21
C GLU A 53 -1.89 0.88 -13.05
N GLN A 54 -1.08 0.54 -12.03
CA GLN A 54 -1.57 -0.31 -10.92
C GLN A 54 -0.68 -0.30 -9.67
N ILE A 55 -1.25 -0.74 -8.54
CA ILE A 55 -0.55 -1.11 -7.31
C ILE A 55 -0.41 -2.65 -7.29
N LYS A 56 0.82 -3.14 -7.23
CA LYS A 56 1.12 -4.58 -7.15
C LYS A 56 1.52 -4.94 -5.72
N ILE A 57 0.84 -5.93 -5.15
CA ILE A 57 1.09 -6.45 -3.81
C ILE A 57 1.76 -7.82 -3.95
N HIS A 58 3.03 -7.92 -3.57
CA HIS A 58 3.83 -9.13 -3.79
C HIS A 58 3.54 -10.16 -2.70
N ARG A 59 2.78 -11.21 -3.06
CA ARG A 59 2.39 -12.27 -2.10
C ARG A 59 3.58 -12.97 -1.46
N SER A 60 4.69 -13.09 -2.20
CA SER A 60 5.94 -13.70 -1.74
C SER A 60 6.49 -13.03 -0.48
N ASN A 61 6.25 -11.73 -0.29
CA ASN A 61 6.82 -10.95 0.82
C ASN A 61 6.00 -11.07 2.11
N PHE A 62 4.76 -11.56 2.01
CA PHE A 62 3.95 -11.88 3.17
C PHE A 62 4.08 -13.35 3.59
N TRP A 63 4.44 -14.24 2.66
CA TRP A 63 4.39 -15.70 2.84
C TRP A 63 5.64 -16.35 3.42
N PHE A 64 6.76 -15.64 3.53
CA PHE A 64 7.98 -16.23 4.12
C PHE A 64 7.82 -16.60 5.62
N PHE A 65 6.74 -16.16 6.31
CA PHE A 65 6.43 -16.54 7.69
C PHE A 65 4.92 -16.78 8.01
N GLY A 66 4.02 -16.89 7.01
CA GLY A 66 2.57 -17.13 7.22
C GLY A 66 1.63 -16.30 6.34
N TYR A 67 0.35 -16.20 6.69
CA TYR A 67 -0.54 -15.22 6.05
C TYR A 67 -0.08 -13.79 6.41
N PRO A 68 -0.24 -12.79 5.52
CA PRO A 68 -0.05 -11.39 5.88
C PRO A 68 -0.78 -11.10 7.18
N ARG A 69 -0.09 -10.58 8.21
CA ARG A 69 -0.83 -9.99 9.32
C ARG A 69 -1.64 -8.84 8.73
N LYS A 70 -2.93 -8.73 9.10
CA LYS A 70 -3.85 -7.67 8.67
C LYS A 70 -3.16 -6.30 8.67
N SER A 71 -2.37 -6.02 9.70
CA SER A 71 -1.63 -4.77 9.85
C SER A 71 -0.61 -4.51 8.74
N GLN A 72 0.18 -5.51 8.35
CA GLN A 72 1.16 -5.38 7.26
C GLN A 72 0.49 -5.09 5.93
N LEU A 73 -0.67 -5.70 5.67
CA LEU A 73 -1.41 -5.47 4.43
C LEU A 73 -2.00 -4.04 4.39
N ILE A 74 -2.52 -3.57 5.52
CA ILE A 74 -3.04 -2.20 5.68
C ILE A 74 -1.92 -1.19 5.45
N GLU A 75 -0.79 -1.35 6.14
CA GLU A 75 0.39 -0.49 6.01
C GLU A 75 0.88 -0.45 4.57
N THR A 76 1.00 -1.62 3.92
CA THR A 76 1.43 -1.71 2.52
C THR A 76 0.48 -0.93 1.60
N LEU A 77 -0.83 -1.12 1.75
CA LEU A 77 -1.81 -0.42 0.92
C LEU A 77 -1.73 1.10 1.14
N ILE A 78 -1.61 1.55 2.38
CA ILE A 78 -1.49 2.98 2.70
C ILE A 78 -0.21 3.56 2.11
N HIS A 79 0.92 2.88 2.26
CA HIS A 79 2.20 3.30 1.71
C HIS A 79 2.14 3.47 0.19
N GLU A 80 1.63 2.47 -0.53
CA GLU A 80 1.54 2.51 -2.00
C GLU A 80 0.53 3.56 -2.50
N VAL A 81 -0.59 3.73 -1.82
CA VAL A 81 -1.57 4.77 -2.17
C VAL A 81 -1.02 6.16 -1.84
N ARG A 82 -0.24 6.31 -0.77
CA ARG A 82 0.40 7.59 -0.43
C ARG A 82 1.42 8.01 -1.49
N HIS A 83 2.15 7.05 -2.09
CA HIS A 83 2.98 7.31 -3.28
C HIS A 83 2.17 7.85 -4.46
N ARG A 84 0.92 7.38 -4.64
CA ARG A 84 0.01 7.89 -5.70
C ARG A 84 -0.50 9.29 -5.42
N VAL A 85 -0.68 9.65 -4.14
CA VAL A 85 -1.21 10.97 -3.75
C VAL A 85 -0.10 12.02 -3.72
N SER A 86 1.11 11.64 -3.31
CA SER A 86 2.21 12.57 -3.06
C SER A 86 3.54 12.08 -3.66
N PRO A 87 3.62 11.83 -4.98
CA PRO A 87 4.81 11.23 -5.60
C PRO A 87 6.07 12.10 -5.44
N ALA A 88 5.91 13.43 -5.35
CA ALA A 88 7.02 14.36 -5.17
C ALA A 88 7.72 14.23 -3.79
N LEU A 89 7.08 13.60 -2.80
CA LEU A 89 7.71 13.40 -1.49
C LEU A 89 8.72 12.25 -1.48
N GLY A 90 8.63 11.32 -2.44
CA GLY A 90 9.44 10.09 -2.41
C GLY A 90 9.32 9.38 -1.07
N HIS A 91 10.46 9.02 -0.47
CA HIS A 91 10.54 8.45 0.88
C HIS A 91 11.18 9.43 1.88
N ASN A 92 10.80 10.71 1.85
CA ASN A 92 11.29 11.67 2.84
C ASN A 92 10.60 11.50 4.21
N GLU A 93 11.05 12.24 5.21
CA GLU A 93 10.51 12.15 6.58
C GLU A 93 8.99 12.44 6.63
N MET A 94 8.53 13.47 5.92
CA MET A 94 7.11 13.83 5.84
C MET A 94 6.28 12.68 5.26
N PHE A 95 6.78 11.99 4.24
CA PHE A 95 6.11 10.82 3.68
C PHE A 95 5.88 9.75 4.75
N TYR A 96 6.92 9.39 5.50
CA TYR A 96 6.81 8.38 6.56
C TYR A 96 5.89 8.81 7.70
N GLN A 97 5.91 10.10 8.08
CA GLN A 97 4.98 10.63 9.09
C GLN A 97 3.52 10.49 8.64
N LEU A 98 3.21 10.79 7.38
CA LEU A 98 1.87 10.63 6.82
C LEU A 98 1.46 9.15 6.79
N VAL A 99 2.31 8.27 6.26
CA VAL A 99 2.05 6.82 6.22
C VAL A 99 1.79 6.28 7.62
N ASN A 100 2.63 6.64 8.61
CA ASN A 100 2.46 6.17 9.98
C ASN A 100 1.13 6.65 10.59
N ARG A 101 0.81 7.94 10.46
CA ARG A 101 -0.45 8.51 10.96
C ARG A 101 -1.67 7.82 10.36
N ASP A 102 -1.70 7.66 9.04
CA ASP A 102 -2.83 7.04 8.36
C ASP A 102 -2.93 5.54 8.71
N THR A 103 -1.79 4.86 8.85
CA THR A 103 -1.72 3.44 9.24
C THR A 103 -2.23 3.24 10.64
N GLN A 104 -1.76 4.02 11.61
CA GLN A 104 -2.24 3.95 13.00
C GLN A 104 -3.75 4.13 13.06
N CYS A 105 -4.28 5.18 12.42
CA CYS A 105 -5.72 5.38 12.37
C CYS A 105 -6.45 4.21 11.70
N ALA A 106 -5.92 3.71 10.57
CA ALA A 106 -6.53 2.59 9.88
C ALA A 106 -6.53 1.31 10.71
N LEU A 107 -5.55 1.10 11.59
CA LEU A 107 -5.54 -0.05 12.50
C LEU A 107 -6.52 0.13 13.66
N GLU A 108 -6.66 1.36 14.19
CA GLU A 108 -7.60 1.69 15.26
C GLU A 108 -9.07 1.53 14.83
N HIS A 109 -9.39 1.88 13.58
CA HIS A 109 -10.76 1.87 13.05
C HIS A 109 -11.12 0.62 12.23
N TRP A 110 -10.39 -0.48 12.37
CA TRP A 110 -10.60 -1.70 11.58
C TRP A 110 -11.11 -2.89 12.37
#